data_AF-A0A1F8F5U7-F1
#
_entry.id   AF-A0A1F8F5U7-F1
#
_cell.length_a   1.000
_cell.length_b   1.000
_cell.length_c   1.000
_cell.angle_alpha   90.00
_cell.angle_beta   90.00
_cell.angle_gamma   90.00
#
_symmetry.space_group_name_H-M   'P 1'
#
loop_
_entity.id
_entity.type
_entity.pdbx_description
1 polymer ?
#
loop_
_entity_poly.entity_id
_entity_poly.type
_entity_poly.pdbx_seq_one_letter_code
_entity_poly.pdbx_strand_id
1 'polypeptide(L)'
;MRDKQENYIPRGLFSRIIKRLGLEKELAIVKSNLKFFTTLLVTFLILSVFAFIGVKHVLATSSFGPFLYLAFSDPGIVIKYWHSFMFAAFESMPGVVIAGLIFSLAFLMLFVRFAVFAIEKTTILIKSINKQKYGHK
;
A
#
# COMPACT_ATOMS: atom_id res chain seq x y z
N MET A 1 -66.24 -18.23 25.07
CA MET A 1 -65.37 -18.15 23.87
C MET A 1 -64.16 -17.31 24.24
N ARG A 2 -63.00 -17.93 24.46
CA ARG A 2 -61.77 -17.28 24.92
C ARG A 2 -60.83 -17.22 23.73
N ASP A 3 -60.68 -16.03 23.15
CA ASP A 3 -59.88 -15.81 21.94
C ASP A 3 -58.41 -16.12 22.21
N LYS A 4 -57.84 -16.95 21.33
CA LYS A 4 -56.42 -17.31 21.31
C LYS A 4 -55.64 -16.08 20.84
N GLN A 5 -54.94 -15.43 21.77
CA GLN A 5 -53.87 -14.49 21.44
C GLN A 5 -52.69 -15.27 20.85
N GLU A 6 -52.72 -15.44 19.52
CA GLU A 6 -51.64 -16.04 18.75
C GLU A 6 -50.47 -15.05 18.72
N ASN A 7 -49.41 -15.45 19.42
CA ASN A 7 -48.19 -14.68 19.66
C ASN A 7 -47.44 -14.47 18.33
N TYR A 8 -47.77 -13.39 17.62
CA TYR A 8 -47.05 -12.93 16.43
C TYR A 8 -45.70 -12.35 16.87
N ILE A 9 -44.73 -13.22 17.18
CA ILE A 9 -43.33 -12.81 17.25
C ILE A 9 -42.98 -12.30 15.84
N PRO A 10 -42.66 -11.00 15.66
CA PRO A 10 -42.43 -10.46 14.32
C PRO A 10 -41.14 -11.10 13.79
N ARG A 11 -41.28 -12.09 12.91
CA ARG A 11 -40.16 -12.93 12.39
C ARG A 11 -39.03 -12.12 11.73
N GLY A 12 -39.22 -10.83 11.47
CA GLY A 12 -38.23 -9.92 10.90
C GLY A 12 -37.39 -9.12 11.91
N LEU A 13 -37.82 -8.96 13.17
CA LEU A 13 -37.12 -8.11 14.15
C LEU A 13 -35.77 -8.71 14.56
N PHE A 14 -35.75 -10.02 14.85
CA PHE A 14 -34.53 -10.74 15.20
C PHE A 14 -33.50 -10.74 14.05
N SER A 15 -33.96 -11.01 12.82
CA SER A 15 -33.16 -10.92 11.59
C SER A 15 -32.54 -9.52 11.39
N ARG A 16 -33.31 -8.47 11.68
CA ARG A 16 -32.86 -7.08 11.58
C ARG A 16 -31.80 -6.74 12.62
N ILE A 17 -31.98 -7.20 13.86
CA ILE A 17 -31.03 -7.01 14.96
C ILE A 17 -29.71 -7.72 14.65
N ILE A 18 -29.76 -8.99 14.22
CA ILE A 18 -28.55 -9.75 13.85
C ILE A 18 -27.81 -9.07 12.69
N LYS A 19 -28.51 -8.61 11.65
CA LYS A 19 -27.88 -7.87 10.54
C LYS A 19 -27.19 -6.59 11.00
N ARG A 20 -27.82 -5.83 11.90
CA ARG A 20 -27.25 -4.58 12.41
C ARG A 20 -26.01 -4.85 13.28
N LEU A 21 -26.06 -5.87 14.12
CA LEU A 21 -24.94 -6.31 14.96
C LEU A 21 -23.74 -6.79 14.12
N GLY A 22 -24.02 -7.53 13.03
CA GLY A 22 -23.00 -7.95 12.08
C GLY A 22 -22.31 -6.77 11.39
N LEU A 23 -23.09 -5.78 10.95
CA LEU A 23 -22.55 -4.56 10.35
C LEU A 23 -21.70 -3.74 11.32
N GLU A 24 -22.12 -3.59 12.58
CA GLU A 24 -21.32 -2.87 13.59
C GLU A 24 -19.99 -3.57 13.88
N LYS A 25 -19.98 -4.91 13.94
CA LYS A 25 -18.73 -5.69 14.04
C LYS A 25 -17.82 -5.49 12.84
N GLU A 26 -18.35 -5.56 11.61
CA GLU A 26 -17.54 -5.33 10.41
C GLU A 26 -17.00 -3.90 10.34
N LEU A 27 -17.79 -2.90 10.74
CA LEU A 27 -17.39 -1.50 10.77
C LEU A 27 -16.28 -1.26 11.81
N ALA A 28 -16.35 -1.92 12.97
CA ALA A 28 -15.30 -1.86 13.99
C ALA A 28 -13.98 -2.47 13.47
N ILE A 29 -14.04 -3.62 12.79
CA ILE A 29 -12.87 -4.27 12.18
C ILE A 29 -12.26 -3.36 11.11
N VAL A 30 -13.08 -2.80 10.23
CA VAL A 30 -12.62 -1.89 9.17
C VAL A 30 -11.99 -0.62 9.74
N LYS A 31 -12.58 -0.04 10.79
CA LYS A 31 -12.03 1.15 11.45
C LYS A 31 -10.68 0.86 12.11
N SER A 32 -10.50 -0.32 12.70
CA SER A 32 -9.22 -0.76 13.25
C SER A 32 -8.16 -0.93 12.15
N ASN A 33 -8.52 -1.60 11.06
CA ASN A 33 -7.63 -1.81 9.91
C ASN A 33 -7.25 -0.48 9.24
N LEU A 34 -8.16 0.48 9.17
CA LEU A 34 -7.89 1.81 8.61
C LEU A 34 -6.86 2.56 9.47
N LYS A 35 -6.99 2.51 10.80
CA LYS A 35 -5.99 3.11 11.71
C LYS A 35 -4.63 2.47 11.51
N PHE A 36 -4.56 1.15 11.50
CA PHE A 36 -3.31 0.41 11.25
C PHE A 36 -2.68 0.81 9.91
N PHE A 37 -3.48 0.86 8.84
CA PHE A 37 -3.05 1.27 7.51
C PHE A 37 -2.49 2.71 7.50
N THR A 38 -3.17 3.64 8.18
CA THR A 38 -2.74 5.04 8.25
C THR A 38 -1.40 5.16 8.99
N THR A 39 -1.23 4.46 10.11
CA THR A 39 0.04 4.41 10.83
C THR A 39 1.16 3.84 9.97
N LEU A 40 0.87 2.76 9.22
CA LEU A 40 1.84 2.11 8.34
C LEU A 40 2.26 3.03 7.19
N LEU A 41 1.34 3.82 6.65
CA LEU A 41 1.59 4.82 5.61
C LEU A 41 2.54 5.91 6.11
N VAL A 42 2.27 6.46 7.29
CA VAL A 42 3.10 7.51 7.90
C VAL A 42 4.51 7.00 8.16
N THR A 43 4.62 5.80 8.74
CA THR A 43 5.92 5.13 8.96
C THR A 43 6.66 4.96 7.63
N PHE A 44 5.99 4.48 6.59
CA PHE A 44 6.60 4.32 5.26
C PHE A 44 7.08 5.65 4.68
N LEU A 45 6.30 6.73 4.79
CA LEU A 45 6.71 8.07 4.34
C LEU A 45 7.98 8.54 5.04
N ILE A 46 8.06 8.37 6.37
CA ILE A 46 9.24 8.75 7.15
C ILE A 46 10.47 7.95 6.69
N LEU A 47 10.34 6.62 6.61
CA LEU A 47 11.41 5.74 6.14
C LEU A 47 11.84 6.06 4.70
N SER A 48 10.91 6.43 3.83
CA SER A 48 11.20 6.81 2.45
C SER A 48 12.06 8.06 2.36
N VAL A 49 11.83 9.07 3.22
CA VAL A 49 12.67 10.27 3.29
C VAL A 49 14.09 9.92 3.72
N PHE A 50 14.25 9.09 4.75
CA PHE A 50 15.57 8.62 5.19
C PHE A 50 16.28 7.79 4.10
N ALA A 51 15.53 6.95 3.39
CA ALA A 51 16.07 6.19 2.27
C ALA A 51 16.57 7.12 1.16
N PHE A 52 15.84 8.19 0.82
CA PHE A 52 16.27 9.15 -0.20
C PHE A 52 17.55 9.90 0.18
N ILE A 53 17.68 10.29 1.45
CA ILE A 53 18.90 10.92 1.97
C ILE A 53 20.08 9.92 1.88
N GLY A 54 19.85 8.66 2.27
CA GLY A 54 20.85 7.60 2.17
C GLY A 54 21.29 7.32 0.74
N VAL A 55 20.35 7.24 -0.20
CA VAL A 55 20.61 7.10 -1.64
C VAL A 55 21.51 8.25 -2.12
N LYS A 56 21.15 9.49 -1.82
CA LYS A 56 21.94 10.67 -2.22
C LYS A 56 23.36 10.61 -1.66
N HIS A 57 23.51 10.23 -0.39
CA HIS A 57 24.82 10.13 0.24
C HIS A 57 25.68 9.05 -0.43
N VAL A 58 25.13 7.86 -0.63
CA VAL A 58 25.86 6.75 -1.25
C VAL A 58 26.22 7.05 -2.71
N LEU A 59 25.33 7.68 -3.47
CA LEU A 59 25.63 8.11 -4.83
C LEU A 59 26.76 9.16 -4.87
N ALA A 60 26.75 10.12 -3.94
CA ALA A 60 27.81 11.12 -3.84
C ALA A 60 29.17 10.54 -3.44
N THR A 61 29.20 9.48 -2.63
CA THR A 61 30.44 8.78 -2.25
C THR A 61 30.88 7.74 -3.27
N SER A 62 29.97 7.26 -4.13
CA SER A 62 30.28 6.27 -5.16
C SER A 62 31.03 6.91 -6.32
N SER A 63 32.02 6.19 -6.85
CA SER A 63 32.73 6.56 -8.08
C SER A 63 31.91 6.32 -9.35
N PHE A 64 30.62 5.97 -9.23
CA PHE A 64 29.74 5.61 -10.35
C PHE A 64 29.39 6.79 -11.27
N GLY A 65 29.22 8.00 -10.71
CA GLY A 65 28.84 9.20 -11.48
C GLY A 65 29.81 9.54 -12.62
N PRO A 66 31.14 9.55 -12.38
CA PRO A 66 32.15 9.70 -13.42
C PRO A 66 32.07 8.65 -14.55
N PHE A 67 31.70 7.40 -14.26
CA PHE A 67 31.53 6.36 -15.29
C PHE A 67 30.31 6.65 -16.19
N LEU A 68 29.21 7.10 -15.60
CA LEU A 68 28.05 7.57 -16.39
C LEU A 68 28.45 8.74 -17.28
N TYR A 69 29.15 9.73 -16.74
CA TYR A 69 29.63 10.87 -17.52
C TYR A 69 30.53 10.42 -18.68
N LEU A 70 31.48 9.53 -18.43
CA LEU A 70 32.41 9.00 -19.44
C LEU A 70 31.68 8.29 -20.59
N ALA A 71 30.63 7.53 -20.28
CA ALA A 71 29.81 6.84 -21.29
C ALA A 71 29.14 7.80 -22.27
N PHE A 72 28.78 9.00 -21.83
CA PHE A 72 28.15 10.01 -22.68
C PHE A 72 29.15 11.00 -23.28
N SER A 73 30.27 11.29 -22.61
CA SER A 73 31.25 12.27 -23.07
C SER A 73 32.23 11.71 -24.12
N ASP A 74 32.65 10.45 -23.96
CA ASP A 74 33.55 9.79 -24.91
C ASP A 74 33.18 8.31 -25.08
N PRO A 75 32.17 8.02 -25.91
CA PRO A 75 31.75 6.65 -26.17
C PRO A 75 32.85 5.84 -26.91
N GLY A 76 33.79 6.50 -27.59
CA GLY A 76 34.87 5.83 -28.31
C GLY A 76 35.85 5.13 -27.36
N ILE A 77 36.21 5.79 -26.26
CA ILE A 77 37.03 5.19 -25.20
C ILE A 77 36.27 4.04 -24.51
N VAL A 78 34.97 4.20 -24.29
CA VAL A 78 34.15 3.16 -23.66
C VAL A 78 34.05 1.92 -24.54
N ILE A 79 33.87 2.06 -25.85
CA ILE A 79 33.86 0.93 -26.78
C ILE A 79 35.24 0.25 -26.82
N LYS A 80 36.32 1.04 -26.84
CA LYS A 80 37.70 0.52 -26.86
C LYS A 80 38.05 -0.30 -25.60
N TYR A 81 37.52 0.09 -24.44
CA TYR A 81 37.77 -0.57 -23.16
C TYR A 81 36.52 -1.19 -22.55
N TRP A 82 35.60 -1.69 -23.38
CA TRP A 82 34.26 -2.13 -22.96
C TRP A 82 34.28 -3.11 -21.78
N HIS A 83 35.16 -4.11 -21.83
CA HIS A 83 35.23 -5.14 -20.80
C HIS A 83 35.68 -4.57 -19.43
N SER A 84 36.72 -3.74 -19.43
CA SER A 84 37.22 -3.08 -18.21
C SER A 84 36.25 -2.02 -17.69
N PHE A 85 35.59 -1.29 -18.59
CA PHE A 85 34.57 -0.31 -18.24
C PHE A 85 33.38 -0.97 -17.54
N MET A 86 32.86 -2.08 -18.08
CA MET A 86 31.74 -2.80 -17.47
C MET A 86 32.09 -3.33 -16.08
N PHE A 87 33.27 -3.92 -15.89
CA PHE A 87 33.71 -4.40 -14.57
C PHE A 87 33.85 -3.26 -13.56
N ALA A 88 34.51 -2.16 -13.95
CA ALA A 88 34.69 -1.00 -13.07
C ALA A 88 33.36 -0.29 -12.78
N ALA A 89 32.45 -0.23 -13.75
CA ALA A 89 31.10 0.28 -13.56
C ALA A 89 30.31 -0.58 -12.58
N PHE A 90 30.38 -1.92 -12.68
CA PHE A 90 29.73 -2.82 -11.73
C PHE A 90 30.29 -2.72 -10.31
N GLU A 91 31.62 -2.60 -10.17
CA GLU A 91 32.27 -2.48 -8.86
C GLU A 91 31.97 -1.13 -8.19
N SER A 92 31.86 -0.06 -8.97
CA SER A 92 31.49 1.27 -8.47
C SER A 92 29.98 1.43 -8.26
N MET A 93 29.16 0.54 -8.82
CA MET A 93 27.71 0.61 -8.74
C MET A 93 27.25 0.33 -7.30
N PRO A 94 26.46 1.22 -6.69
CA PRO A 94 25.92 0.99 -5.36
C PRO A 94 24.77 -0.03 -5.41
N GLY A 95 25.10 -1.31 -5.58
CA GLY A 95 24.12 -2.39 -5.77
C GLY A 95 23.11 -2.50 -4.64
N VAL A 96 23.53 -2.22 -3.40
CA VAL A 96 22.65 -2.19 -2.21
C VAL A 96 21.58 -1.10 -2.33
N VAL A 97 21.91 0.06 -2.91
CA VAL A 97 20.98 1.18 -3.08
C VAL A 97 19.95 0.86 -4.14
N ILE A 98 20.38 0.24 -5.23
CA ILE A 98 19.50 -0.12 -6.35
C ILE A 98 18.56 -1.25 -5.94
N ALA A 99 19.07 -2.26 -5.24
CA ALA A 99 18.25 -3.30 -4.63
C ALA A 99 17.23 -2.69 -3.64
N GLY A 100 17.66 -1.74 -2.81
CA GLY A 100 16.78 -1.00 -1.90
C GLY A 100 15.68 -0.21 -2.60
N LEU A 101 16.00 0.46 -3.73
CA LEU A 101 15.02 1.16 -4.55
C LEU A 101 13.99 0.22 -5.17
N ILE A 102 14.43 -0.93 -5.72
CA ILE A 102 13.53 -1.96 -6.26
C ILE A 102 12.61 -2.49 -5.16
N PHE A 103 13.15 -2.77 -3.97
CA PHE A 103 12.37 -3.26 -2.84
C PHE A 103 11.36 -2.22 -2.35
N SER A 104 11.76 -0.95 -2.28
CA SER A 104 10.86 0.16 -1.95
C SER A 104 9.73 0.31 -2.98
N LEU A 105 10.03 0.14 -4.26
CA LEU A 105 9.04 0.23 -5.33
C LEU A 105 8.06 -0.95 -5.29
N ALA A 106 8.55 -2.16 -5.05
CA ALA A 106 7.72 -3.35 -4.86
C ALA A 106 6.80 -3.20 -3.64
N PHE A 107 7.33 -2.69 -2.53
CA PHE A 107 6.54 -2.40 -1.33
C PHE A 107 5.46 -1.36 -1.60
N LEU A 108 5.78 -0.29 -2.34
CA LEU A 108 4.81 0.72 -2.74
C LEU A 108 3.69 0.14 -3.61
N MET A 109 3.99 -0.72 -4.59
CA MET A 109 2.96 -1.39 -5.40
C MET A 109 2.04 -2.27 -4.55
N LEU A 110 2.61 -3.07 -3.64
CA LEU A 110 1.83 -3.89 -2.71
C LEU A 110 0.95 -3.03 -1.82
N PHE A 111 1.50 -1.93 -1.32
CA PHE A 111 0.79 -0.98 -0.48
C PHE A 111 -0.41 -0.36 -1.20
N VAL A 112 -0.23 0.12 -2.43
CA VAL A 112 -1.31 0.68 -3.26
C VAL A 112 -2.40 -0.37 -3.50
N ARG A 113 -2.03 -1.61 -3.83
CA ARG A 113 -3.00 -2.70 -4.03
C ARG A 113 -3.83 -2.96 -2.77
N PHE A 114 -3.17 -2.95 -1.61
CA PHE A 114 -3.86 -3.12 -0.32
C PHE A 114 -4.76 -1.91 0.01
N ALA A 115 -4.33 -0.70 -0.32
CA ALA A 115 -5.11 0.53 -0.16
C ALA A 115 -6.43 0.47 -0.95
N VAL A 116 -6.34 0.10 -2.23
CA VAL A 116 -7.51 -0.02 -3.11
C VAL A 116 -8.48 -1.06 -2.56
N PHE A 117 -7.99 -2.24 -2.15
CA PHE A 117 -8.83 -3.28 -1.57
C PHE A 117 -9.53 -2.82 -0.28
N ALA A 118 -8.82 -2.09 0.58
CA ALA A 118 -9.40 -1.53 1.80
C ALA A 118 -10.49 -0.48 1.48
N ILE A 119 -10.24 0.40 0.52
CA ILE A 119 -11.20 1.43 0.09
C ILE A 119 -12.45 0.78 -0.53
N GLU A 120 -12.30 -0.22 -1.39
CA GLU A 120 -13.44 -0.96 -1.98
C GLU A 120 -14.32 -1.58 -0.90
N LYS A 121 -13.71 -2.28 0.08
CA LYS A 121 -14.46 -2.87 1.20
C LYS A 121 -15.18 -1.82 2.03
N THR A 122 -14.53 -0.69 2.33
CA THR A 122 -15.18 0.40 3.09
C THR A 122 -16.36 1.00 2.33
N THR A 123 -16.22 1.16 1.01
CA THR A 123 -17.26 1.73 0.13
C THR A 123 -18.48 0.82 0.05
N ILE A 124 -18.27 -0.49 -0.09
CA ILE A 124 -19.36 -1.49 -0.09
C ILE A 124 -20.12 -1.49 1.25
N LEU A 125 -19.39 -1.42 2.36
CA LEU A 125 -19.98 -1.35 3.70
C LEU A 125 -20.79 -0.07 3.93
N ILE A 126 -20.27 1.09 3.53
CA ILE A 126 -21.00 2.35 3.61
C ILE A 126 -22.28 2.29 2.76
N LYS A 127 -22.20 1.72 1.55
CA LYS A 127 -23.35 1.57 0.65
C LYS A 127 -24.41 0.62 1.22
N SER A 128 -24.02 -0.48 1.88
CA SER A 128 -24.95 -1.43 2.49
C SER A 128 -25.66 -0.84 3.71
N ILE A 129 -24.95 -0.06 4.53
CA ILE A 129 -25.51 0.68 5.67
C ILE A 129 -26.52 1.73 5.18
N ASN A 130 -26.17 2.48 4.14
CA ASN A 130 -27.04 3.53 3.61
C ASN A 130 -28.32 2.94 2.97
N LYS A 131 -28.21 1.83 2.25
CA LYS A 131 -29.36 1.09 1.69
C LYS A 131 -30.29 0.57 2.79
N GLN A 132 -29.75 0.11 3.92
CA GLN A 132 -30.57 -0.32 5.06
C GLN A 132 -31.28 0.84 5.77
N LYS A 133 -30.69 2.04 5.74
CA LYS A 133 -31.24 3.24 6.39
C LYS A 133 -32.33 3.92 5.55
N TYR A 134 -32.24 3.87 4.22
CA TYR A 134 -33.17 4.54 3.29
C TYR A 134 -34.14 3.61 2.54
N GLY A 135 -33.94 2.28 2.56
CA GLY A 135 -34.88 1.31 1.99
C GLY A 135 -36.15 1.07 2.83
N HIS A 136 -36.48 2.00 3.73
CA HIS A 136 -37.70 2.03 4.53
C HIS A 136 -38.56 3.20 4.03
N LYS A 137 -39.05 3.07 2.79
CA LYS A 137 -40.24 3.76 2.30
C LYS A 137 -41.08 2.72 1.60
#